data_AF-A0AAD9UKX1-F1
#
_entry.id   AF-A0AAD9UKX1-F1
#
_cell.length_a   1.000
_cell.length_b   1.000
_cell.length_c   1.000
_cell.angle_alpha   90.00
_cell.angle_beta   90.00
_cell.angle_gamma   90.00
#
_symmetry.space_group_name_H-M   'P 1'
#
loop_
_entity.id
_entity.type
_entity.pdbx_description
1 polymer ?
#
loop_
_entity_poly.entity_id
_entity_poly.type
_entity_poly.pdbx_seq_one_letter_code
_entity_poly.pdbx_strand_id
1 'polypeptide(L)'
;MQGIKMSYRLQEILQQDPSEPIRGIRTDDDNIISLNSFIYSLIRSNRGQRRAMLQSLLNMFDETGKATLSELIYMADNMAFLPYQVQDEPLYIIHEIDIIVSVSGSNILQSYKEVFFPGAADDDRAKLEDNDDEELNTLLERMPEDTTALPNLFMMSQGCILLLMLKQHLKELYRLRTDSKIHRYSPTEQAKVWDKPLNRKAKMTFNPSQAMDLVREGTQDFPQEDDTQKLRCECTLLFKQLMLSIDPDDDDDIPPPPLSPVMAPQPLQARPLVARQHKVALKLANHKTQNQLPLLISPAIAMEIMVVERWRYGKRHRH
;
A
#
# COMPACT_ATOMS: atom_id res chain seq x y z
N MET A 1 6.31 -0.93 22.13
CA MET A 1 6.56 0.20 21.22
C MET A 1 7.89 0.90 21.50
N GLN A 2 8.15 1.41 22.72
CA GLN A 2 9.40 2.12 23.02
C GLN A 2 10.67 1.35 22.61
N GLY A 3 10.75 0.04 22.88
CA GLY A 3 11.90 -0.78 22.45
C GLY A 3 12.12 -0.82 20.94
N ILE A 4 11.05 -0.79 20.13
CA ILE A 4 11.15 -0.76 18.66
C ILE A 4 11.67 0.61 18.18
N LYS A 5 11.21 1.70 18.80
CA LYS A 5 11.75 3.04 18.53
C LYS A 5 13.23 3.14 18.92
N MET A 6 13.63 2.55 20.04
CA MET A 6 15.04 2.46 20.42
C MET A 6 15.87 1.62 19.44
N SER A 7 15.27 0.60 18.81
CA SER A 7 15.91 -0.18 17.74
C SER A 7 16.22 0.69 16.52
N TYR A 8 15.29 1.57 16.12
CA TYR A 8 15.53 2.59 15.09
C TYR A 8 16.63 3.58 15.50
N ARG A 9 16.56 4.15 16.72
CA ARG A 9 17.60 5.05 17.25
C ARG A 9 18.98 4.40 17.29
N LEU A 10 19.05 3.11 17.61
CA LEU A 10 20.31 2.38 17.57
C LEU A 10 20.86 2.29 16.13
N GLN A 11 19.99 2.04 15.14
CA GLN A 11 20.43 2.04 13.74
C GLN A 11 20.89 3.42 13.27
N GLU A 12 20.25 4.52 13.73
CA GLU A 12 20.73 5.89 13.47
C GLU A 12 22.15 6.12 13.99
N ILE A 13 22.51 5.51 15.13
CA ILE A 13 23.85 5.66 15.72
C ILE A 13 24.87 4.78 14.98
N LEU A 14 24.47 3.58 14.55
CA LEU A 14 25.35 2.60 13.92
C LEU A 14 25.60 2.90 12.43
N GLN A 15 24.60 3.40 11.71
CA GLN A 15 24.70 3.72 10.29
C GLN A 15 25.20 5.16 10.16
N GLN A 16 26.47 5.30 9.77
CA GLN A 16 27.18 6.59 9.75
C GLN A 16 26.94 7.41 8.48
N ASP A 17 26.27 6.86 7.48
CA ASP A 17 25.94 7.58 6.25
C ASP A 17 24.58 8.28 6.42
N PRO A 18 24.55 9.61 6.63
CA PRO A 18 23.29 10.33 6.76
C PRO A 18 22.48 10.35 5.46
N SER A 19 23.12 10.10 4.31
CA SER A 19 22.47 10.17 3.01
C SER A 19 21.65 8.91 2.69
N GLU A 20 21.90 7.79 3.36
CA GLU A 20 21.18 6.54 3.11
C GLU A 20 20.03 6.33 4.12
N PRO A 21 18.79 6.08 3.65
CA PRO A 21 17.66 5.84 4.53
C PRO A 21 17.85 4.58 5.37
N ILE A 22 17.60 4.69 6.67
CA ILE A 22 17.78 3.58 7.61
C ILE A 22 16.73 2.49 7.35
N ARG A 23 17.21 1.30 6.99
CA ARG A 23 16.35 0.16 6.66
C ARG A 23 16.02 -0.68 7.89
N GLY A 24 14.78 -1.19 7.94
CA GLY A 24 14.27 -2.07 8.99
C GLY A 24 14.61 -3.55 8.80
N ILE A 25 15.53 -3.84 7.88
CA ILE A 25 15.89 -5.18 7.44
C ILE A 25 17.41 -5.37 7.41
N ARG A 26 17.83 -6.63 7.48
CA ARG A 26 19.17 -7.07 7.12
C ARG A 26 19.08 -8.20 6.10
N THR A 27 20.11 -8.32 5.27
CA THR A 27 20.26 -9.42 4.32
C THR A 27 21.31 -10.39 4.83
N ASP A 28 20.97 -11.67 4.90
CA ASP A 28 21.83 -12.75 5.38
C ASP A 28 21.70 -13.95 4.42
N ASP A 29 22.77 -14.30 3.71
CA ASP A 29 22.79 -15.39 2.70
C ASP A 29 21.56 -15.40 1.76
N ASP A 30 21.31 -14.28 1.07
CA ASP A 30 20.13 -14.01 0.21
C ASP A 30 18.76 -13.96 0.92
N ASN A 31 18.71 -14.11 2.26
CA ASN A 31 17.49 -14.01 3.04
C ASN A 31 17.31 -12.62 3.63
N ILE A 32 16.13 -12.04 3.44
CA ILE A 32 15.76 -10.75 4.05
C ILE A 32 15.08 -11.01 5.39
N ILE A 33 15.66 -10.46 6.45
CA ILE A 33 15.22 -10.62 7.83
C ILE A 33 14.94 -9.25 8.45
N SER A 34 13.74 -9.07 9.00
CA SER A 34 13.39 -7.88 9.78
C SER A 34 14.29 -7.76 11.03
N LEU A 35 14.75 -6.55 11.34
CA LEU A 35 15.59 -6.28 12.51
C LEU A 35 14.86 -6.57 13.83
N ASN A 36 13.54 -6.36 13.87
CA ASN A 36 12.69 -6.63 15.03
C ASN A 36 12.01 -8.03 14.99
N SER A 37 12.46 -8.92 14.11
CA SER A 37 11.94 -10.29 13.96
C SER A 37 11.98 -11.10 15.27
N PHE A 38 13.05 -10.95 16.06
CA PHE A 38 13.18 -11.65 17.34
C PHE A 38 12.14 -11.20 18.37
N ILE A 39 11.90 -9.89 18.49
CA ILE A 39 10.87 -9.37 19.40
C ILE A 39 9.49 -9.93 19.00
N TYR A 40 9.21 -9.99 17.69
CA TYR A 40 7.97 -10.57 17.21
C TYR A 40 7.84 -12.05 17.56
N SER A 41 8.89 -12.85 17.38
CA SER A 41 8.86 -14.29 17.68
C SER A 41 8.54 -14.59 19.14
N LEU A 42 8.94 -13.72 20.08
CA LEU A 42 8.64 -13.84 21.51
C LEU A 42 7.15 -13.65 21.83
N ILE A 43 6.49 -12.71 21.17
CA ILE A 43 5.06 -12.41 21.41
C ILE A 43 4.11 -13.19 20.47
N ARG A 44 4.67 -13.87 19.47
CA ARG A 44 3.92 -14.50 18.37
C ARG A 44 2.96 -15.57 18.85
N SER A 45 3.14 -16.20 20.01
CA SER A 45 2.22 -17.24 20.49
C SER A 45 0.84 -16.69 20.87
N ASN A 46 0.75 -15.40 21.23
CA ASN A 46 -0.48 -14.78 21.72
C ASN A 46 -1.10 -13.83 20.68
N ARG A 47 -2.28 -14.20 20.14
CA ARG A 47 -3.00 -13.40 19.13
C ARG A 47 -3.23 -11.95 19.55
N GLY A 48 -3.61 -11.73 20.81
CA GLY A 48 -3.85 -10.39 21.35
C GLY A 48 -2.58 -9.53 21.39
N GLN A 49 -1.46 -10.10 21.85
CA GLN A 49 -0.17 -9.40 21.89
C GLN A 49 0.37 -9.11 20.48
N ARG A 50 0.25 -10.07 19.55
CA ARG A 50 0.59 -9.85 18.13
C ARG A 50 -0.16 -8.65 17.55
N ARG A 51 -1.49 -8.65 17.69
CA ARG A 51 -2.34 -7.57 17.17
C ARG A 51 -2.03 -6.24 17.85
N ALA A 52 -1.86 -6.21 19.16
CA ALA A 52 -1.49 -4.98 19.87
C ALA A 52 -0.16 -4.40 19.37
N MET A 53 0.85 -5.24 19.11
CA MET A 53 2.11 -4.78 18.51
C MET A 53 1.90 -4.25 17.09
N LEU A 54 1.20 -4.99 16.22
CA LEU A 54 0.93 -4.58 14.84
C LEU A 54 0.11 -3.28 14.78
N GLN A 55 -0.94 -3.15 15.61
CA GLN A 55 -1.73 -1.93 15.75
C GLN A 55 -0.84 -0.76 16.14
N SER A 56 0.02 -0.95 17.14
CA SER A 56 0.90 0.12 17.60
C SER A 56 1.84 0.57 16.47
N LEU A 57 2.30 -0.34 15.61
CA LEU A 57 3.12 0.00 14.45
C LEU A 57 2.34 0.77 13.39
N LEU A 58 1.11 0.33 13.08
CA LEU A 58 0.22 0.97 12.13
C LEU A 58 -0.21 2.37 12.56
N ASN A 59 -0.48 2.58 13.86
CA ASN A 59 -0.84 3.88 14.41
C ASN A 59 0.28 4.94 14.26
N MET A 60 1.51 4.57 13.90
CA MET A 60 2.54 5.57 13.58
C MET A 60 2.34 6.21 12.21
N PHE A 61 1.56 5.59 11.32
CA PHE A 61 1.24 6.08 9.99
C PHE A 61 -0.06 6.90 9.94
N ASP A 62 -0.82 6.92 11.04
CA ASP A 62 -2.04 7.72 11.17
C ASP A 62 -1.70 9.20 11.42
N GLU A 63 -2.67 10.11 11.26
CA GLU A 63 -2.52 11.57 11.34
C GLU A 63 -1.96 12.05 12.69
N THR A 64 -2.16 11.26 13.74
CA THR A 64 -1.62 11.52 15.08
C THR A 64 -0.14 11.14 15.23
N GLY A 65 0.41 10.42 14.26
CA GLY A 65 1.78 9.94 14.21
C GLY A 65 2.77 11.06 13.94
N LYS A 66 3.52 11.48 14.97
CA LYS A 66 4.64 12.44 14.83
C LYS A 66 5.92 11.78 14.28
N ALA A 67 5.79 10.72 13.48
CA ALA A 67 6.92 9.97 12.97
C ALA A 67 7.49 10.62 11.70
N THR A 68 8.81 10.58 11.55
CA THR A 68 9.48 11.01 10.31
C THR A 68 9.33 9.96 9.21
N LEU A 69 9.51 10.34 7.94
CA LEU A 69 9.45 9.38 6.83
C LEU A 69 10.49 8.25 6.99
N SER A 70 11.68 8.56 7.48
CA SER A 70 12.72 7.57 7.80
C SER A 70 12.26 6.55 8.85
N GLU A 71 11.58 7.00 9.91
CA GLU A 71 10.97 6.09 10.88
C GLU A 71 9.88 5.23 10.23
N LEU A 72 9.02 5.81 9.38
CA LEU A 72 7.97 5.06 8.70
C LEU A 72 8.53 3.99 7.76
N ILE A 73 9.57 4.29 6.97
CA ILE A 73 10.27 3.33 6.10
C ILE A 73 10.81 2.16 6.93
N TYR A 74 11.50 2.46 8.02
CA TYR A 74 12.04 1.43 8.91
C TYR A 74 10.93 0.52 9.46
N MET A 75 9.77 1.08 9.79
CA MET A 75 8.66 0.32 10.39
C MET A 75 7.92 -0.50 9.34
N ALA A 76 7.73 0.03 8.13
CA ALA A 76 7.18 -0.69 6.99
C ALA A 76 8.06 -1.87 6.58
N ASP A 77 9.39 -1.67 6.53
CA ASP A 77 10.37 -2.73 6.29
C ASP A 77 10.25 -3.87 7.30
N ASN A 78 10.14 -3.53 8.59
CA ASN A 78 9.95 -4.53 9.62
C ASN A 78 8.66 -5.31 9.35
N MET A 79 7.52 -4.63 9.18
CA MET A 79 6.22 -5.25 8.95
C MET A 79 6.16 -6.10 7.67
N ALA A 80 6.91 -5.75 6.62
CA ALA A 80 6.98 -6.52 5.39
C ALA A 80 7.62 -7.91 5.61
N PHE A 81 8.57 -8.01 6.55
CA PHE A 81 9.42 -9.20 6.72
C PHE A 81 9.35 -9.87 8.10
N LEU A 82 8.44 -9.45 8.97
CA LEU A 82 8.15 -10.18 10.21
C LEU A 82 7.76 -11.66 9.90
N PRO A 83 8.15 -12.62 10.76
CA PRO A 83 7.98 -14.04 10.50
C PRO A 83 6.55 -14.53 10.82
N TYR A 84 5.57 -14.06 10.05
CA TYR A 84 4.17 -14.47 10.12
C TYR A 84 4.04 -15.97 9.82
N GLN A 85 3.16 -16.65 10.57
CA GLN A 85 2.89 -18.08 10.42
C GLN A 85 1.47 -18.37 9.95
N VAL A 86 0.51 -17.51 10.31
CA VAL A 86 -0.92 -17.77 10.12
C VAL A 86 -1.60 -16.66 9.33
N GLN A 87 -2.64 -16.98 8.57
CA GLN A 87 -3.34 -16.03 7.71
C GLN A 87 -3.90 -14.82 8.47
N ASP A 88 -4.31 -14.99 9.73
CA ASP A 88 -4.81 -13.91 10.60
C ASP A 88 -3.85 -12.71 10.67
N GLU A 89 -2.52 -12.93 10.66
CA GLU A 89 -1.53 -11.85 10.84
C GLU A 89 -1.49 -10.86 9.65
N PRO A 90 -1.19 -11.29 8.40
CA PRO A 90 -1.21 -10.38 7.25
C PRO A 90 -2.62 -9.89 6.89
N LEU A 91 -3.68 -10.66 7.15
CA LEU A 91 -5.05 -10.19 6.93
C LEU A 91 -5.43 -9.07 7.90
N TYR A 92 -5.02 -9.17 9.17
CA TYR A 92 -5.18 -8.08 10.14
C TYR A 92 -4.50 -6.79 9.64
N ILE A 93 -3.24 -6.89 9.20
CA ILE A 93 -2.49 -5.73 8.71
C ILE A 93 -3.17 -5.10 7.50
N ILE A 94 -3.58 -5.91 6.52
CA ILE A 94 -4.27 -5.42 5.32
C ILE A 94 -5.58 -4.71 5.68
N HIS A 95 -6.37 -5.29 6.59
CA HIS A 95 -7.62 -4.70 7.04
C HIS A 95 -7.43 -3.35 7.74
N GLU A 96 -6.47 -3.27 8.67
CA GLU A 96 -6.17 -2.01 9.35
C GLU A 96 -5.60 -0.95 8.40
N ILE A 97 -4.79 -1.35 7.41
CA ILE A 97 -4.34 -0.43 6.35
C ILE A 97 -5.55 0.14 5.60
N ASP A 98 -6.55 -0.68 5.29
CA ASP A 98 -7.74 -0.23 4.56
C ASP A 98 -8.56 0.79 5.38
N ILE A 99 -8.68 0.58 6.69
CA ILE A 99 -9.32 1.55 7.59
C ILE A 99 -8.51 2.86 7.62
N ILE A 100 -7.20 2.79 7.87
CA ILE A 100 -6.35 3.98 7.99
C ILE A 100 -6.35 4.76 6.67
N VAL A 101 -6.14 4.09 5.54
CA VAL A 101 -6.09 4.77 4.24
C VAL A 101 -7.45 5.33 3.84
N SER A 102 -8.55 4.66 4.16
CA SER A 102 -9.90 5.20 3.89
C SER A 102 -10.17 6.47 4.70
N VAL A 103 -9.87 6.48 6.01
CA VAL A 103 -10.13 7.64 6.87
C VAL A 103 -9.14 8.76 6.60
N SER A 104 -7.84 8.49 6.77
CA SER A 104 -6.80 9.50 6.60
C SER A 104 -6.69 9.95 5.14
N GLY A 105 -6.93 9.07 4.17
CA GLY A 105 -6.81 9.43 2.75
C GLY A 105 -7.84 10.47 2.31
N SER A 106 -9.11 10.30 2.71
CA SER A 106 -10.15 11.29 2.46
C SER A 106 -9.85 12.63 3.15
N ASN A 107 -9.39 12.61 4.40
CA ASN A 107 -9.01 13.82 5.13
C ASN A 107 -7.81 14.56 4.48
N ILE A 108 -6.79 13.82 4.04
CA ILE A 108 -5.61 14.39 3.37
C ILE A 108 -6.02 15.02 2.03
N LEU A 109 -6.85 14.33 1.23
CA LEU A 109 -7.34 14.88 -0.04
C LEU A 109 -8.17 16.15 0.19
N GLN A 110 -9.04 16.14 1.21
CA GLN A 110 -9.83 17.31 1.58
C GLN A 110 -8.91 18.47 2.00
N SER A 111 -7.88 18.19 2.80
CA SER A 111 -6.92 19.21 3.23
C SER A 111 -6.11 19.79 2.06
N TYR A 112 -5.71 18.96 1.09
CA TYR A 112 -5.09 19.46 -0.14
C TYR A 112 -6.03 20.39 -0.90
N LYS A 113 -7.30 20.02 -1.05
CA LYS A 113 -8.30 20.89 -1.69
C LYS A 113 -8.43 22.23 -0.96
N GLU A 114 -8.48 22.24 0.36
CA GLU A 114 -8.60 23.48 1.14
C GLU A 114 -7.39 24.40 0.97
N VAL A 115 -6.19 23.82 0.84
CA VAL A 115 -4.94 24.55 0.63
C VAL A 115 -4.81 25.09 -0.80
N PHE A 116 -5.21 24.32 -1.82
CA PHE A 116 -5.16 24.76 -3.22
C PHE A 116 -6.36 25.61 -3.65
N PHE A 117 -7.49 25.53 -2.93
CA PHE A 117 -8.74 26.23 -3.24
C PHE A 117 -9.35 26.89 -1.99
N PRO A 118 -8.67 27.87 -1.38
CA PRO A 118 -9.18 28.57 -0.21
C PRO A 118 -10.48 29.32 -0.57
N GLY A 119 -11.59 28.93 0.06
CA GLY A 119 -12.88 29.62 -0.09
C GLY A 119 -13.72 29.24 -1.32
N ALA A 120 -13.41 28.16 -2.04
CA ALA A 120 -14.32 27.62 -3.05
C ALA A 120 -15.70 27.33 -2.42
N ALA A 121 -16.77 27.86 -3.00
CA ALA A 121 -18.14 27.58 -2.57
C ALA A 121 -18.44 26.08 -2.73
N ASP A 122 -19.34 25.51 -1.93
CA ASP A 122 -19.68 24.07 -1.99
C ASP A 122 -20.07 23.60 -3.41
N ASP A 123 -20.63 24.48 -4.25
CA ASP A 123 -20.98 24.19 -5.65
C ASP A 123 -19.76 24.08 -6.58
N ASP A 124 -18.66 24.77 -6.29
CA ASP A 124 -17.40 24.64 -7.04
C ASP A 124 -16.55 23.48 -6.51
N ARG A 125 -16.72 23.10 -5.24
CA ARG A 125 -16.05 21.93 -4.64
C ARG A 125 -16.53 20.62 -5.25
N ALA A 126 -17.84 20.48 -5.51
CA ALA A 126 -18.40 19.32 -6.20
C ALA A 126 -17.89 19.19 -7.65
N LYS A 127 -17.66 20.31 -8.35
CA LYS A 127 -17.08 20.30 -9.70
C LYS A 127 -15.59 19.94 -9.72
N LEU A 128 -14.87 20.16 -8.62
CA LEU A 128 -13.47 19.74 -8.43
C LEU A 128 -13.36 18.25 -8.06
N GLU A 129 -14.42 17.68 -7.48
CA GLU A 129 -14.53 16.23 -7.22
C GLU A 129 -14.64 15.42 -8.50
N ASP A 130 -15.38 15.92 -9.50
CA ASP A 130 -15.56 15.28 -10.81
C ASP A 130 -14.44 15.62 -11.82
N ASN A 131 -13.49 16.48 -11.46
CA ASN A 131 -12.39 16.84 -12.36
C ASN A 131 -11.21 15.86 -12.18
N ASP A 132 -11.35 14.71 -12.84
CA ASP A 132 -10.31 13.68 -12.97
C ASP A 132 -9.07 14.16 -13.73
N ASP A 133 -9.16 15.31 -14.42
CA ASP A 133 -8.13 15.88 -15.30
C ASP A 133 -7.31 16.99 -14.62
N GLU A 134 -7.14 16.95 -13.30
CA GLU A 134 -6.20 17.86 -12.62
C GLU A 134 -4.75 17.57 -13.06
N GLU A 135 -4.25 18.39 -13.98
CA GLU A 135 -2.88 18.30 -14.49
C GLU A 135 -1.86 19.02 -13.60
N LEU A 136 -0.60 18.56 -13.63
CA LEU A 136 0.51 19.12 -12.86
C LEU A 136 0.68 20.63 -13.03
N ASN A 137 0.56 21.14 -14.26
CA ASN A 137 0.70 22.57 -14.55
C ASN A 137 -0.41 23.39 -13.89
N THR A 138 -1.63 22.87 -13.90
CA THR A 138 -2.79 23.49 -13.26
C THR A 138 -2.62 23.58 -11.74
N LEU A 139 -2.00 22.58 -11.12
CA LEU A 139 -1.72 22.57 -9.68
C LEU A 139 -0.58 23.54 -9.32
N LEU A 140 0.47 23.58 -10.16
CA LEU A 140 1.59 24.51 -10.02
C LEU A 140 1.15 25.98 -10.14
N GLU A 141 0.28 26.31 -11.10
CA GLU A 141 -0.28 27.66 -11.27
C GLU A 141 -1.14 28.11 -10.09
N ARG A 142 -1.67 27.16 -9.30
CA ARG A 142 -2.58 27.39 -8.17
C ARG A 142 -1.90 27.18 -6.82
N MET A 143 -0.58 27.12 -6.80
CA MET A 143 0.18 27.04 -5.55
C MET A 143 -0.20 28.21 -4.62
N PRO A 144 -0.56 27.92 -3.36
CA PRO A 144 -0.89 28.97 -2.40
C PRO A 144 0.35 29.79 -2.03
N GLU A 145 0.14 31.07 -1.70
CA GLU A 145 1.21 31.92 -1.16
C GLU A 145 1.70 31.42 0.22
N ASP A 146 0.80 30.83 1.02
CA ASP A 146 1.13 30.18 2.29
C ASP A 146 1.31 28.68 2.08
N THR A 147 2.57 28.24 2.09
CA THR A 147 2.95 26.83 1.93
C THR A 147 3.17 26.10 3.26
N THR A 148 2.88 26.72 4.41
CA THR A 148 3.24 26.18 5.73
C THR A 148 2.57 24.84 6.06
N ALA A 149 1.34 24.60 5.56
CA ALA A 149 0.61 23.35 5.75
C ALA A 149 1.05 22.22 4.79
N LEU A 150 1.58 22.57 3.62
CA LEU A 150 1.92 21.60 2.56
C LEU A 150 2.96 20.55 2.98
N PRO A 151 4.05 20.87 3.70
CA PRO A 151 5.01 19.85 4.14
C PRO A 151 4.37 18.76 4.99
N ASN A 152 3.48 19.13 5.92
CA ASN A 152 2.84 18.15 6.79
C ASN A 152 1.88 17.25 6.00
N LEU A 153 1.05 17.83 5.14
CA LEU A 153 0.14 17.08 4.26
C LEU A 153 0.90 16.15 3.32
N PHE A 154 2.03 16.62 2.79
CA PHE A 154 2.95 15.80 1.99
C PHE A 154 3.47 14.60 2.77
N MET A 155 3.97 14.82 3.99
CA MET A 155 4.47 13.71 4.82
C MET A 155 3.37 12.69 5.16
N MET A 156 2.16 13.16 5.43
CA MET A 156 1.00 12.30 5.67
C MET A 156 0.64 11.47 4.44
N SER A 157 0.63 12.08 3.23
CA SER A 157 0.35 11.34 1.99
C SER A 157 1.43 10.30 1.69
N GLN A 158 2.70 10.60 1.93
CA GLN A 158 3.80 9.63 1.80
C GLN A 158 3.63 8.43 2.76
N GLY A 159 3.16 8.68 3.98
CA GLY A 159 2.82 7.62 4.94
C GLY A 159 1.75 6.66 4.40
N CYS A 160 0.65 7.20 3.86
CA CYS A 160 -0.41 6.41 3.24
C CYS A 160 0.08 5.63 2.01
N ILE A 161 0.88 6.25 1.13
CA ILE A 161 1.47 5.58 -0.04
C ILE A 161 2.32 4.38 0.41
N LEU A 162 3.15 4.56 1.44
CA LEU A 162 3.98 3.50 1.98
C LEU A 162 3.15 2.35 2.57
N LEU A 163 2.02 2.62 3.23
CA LEU A 163 1.06 1.59 3.67
C LEU A 163 0.46 0.83 2.49
N LEU A 164 0.07 1.51 1.41
CA LEU A 164 -0.45 0.86 0.20
C LEU A 164 0.58 -0.06 -0.45
N MET A 165 1.85 0.38 -0.53
CA MET A 165 2.95 -0.46 -0.99
C MET A 165 3.13 -1.69 -0.09
N LEU A 166 3.06 -1.52 1.24
CA LEU A 166 3.14 -2.62 2.20
C LEU A 166 1.98 -3.61 2.02
N LYS A 167 0.74 -3.12 1.90
CA LYS A 167 -0.45 -3.94 1.60
C LYS A 167 -0.23 -4.77 0.34
N GLN A 168 0.24 -4.15 -0.74
CA GLN A 168 0.50 -4.87 -1.99
C GLN A 168 1.60 -5.92 -1.82
N HIS A 169 2.69 -5.58 -1.15
CA HIS A 169 3.75 -6.53 -0.86
C HIS A 169 3.24 -7.74 -0.07
N LEU A 170 2.45 -7.55 1.00
CA LEU A 170 1.90 -8.66 1.78
C LEU A 170 0.96 -9.54 0.96
N LYS A 171 0.14 -8.94 0.09
CA LYS A 171 -0.74 -9.69 -0.84
C LYS A 171 0.06 -10.58 -1.77
N GLU A 172 1.18 -10.11 -2.29
CA GLU A 172 2.04 -10.89 -3.18
C GLU A 172 2.86 -11.94 -2.44
N LEU A 173 3.39 -11.59 -1.25
CA LEU A 173 4.29 -12.43 -0.47
C LEU A 173 3.58 -13.70 0.00
N TYR A 174 2.33 -13.54 0.40
CA TYR A 174 1.49 -14.61 0.95
C TYR A 174 0.41 -15.10 -0.01
N ARG A 175 0.42 -14.62 -1.26
CA ARG A 175 -0.56 -14.97 -2.31
C ARG A 175 -2.01 -14.71 -1.87
N LEU A 176 -2.25 -13.65 -1.10
CA LEU A 176 -3.57 -13.20 -0.65
C LEU A 176 -4.29 -12.37 -1.71
N ARG A 177 -4.01 -12.61 -3.00
CA ARG A 177 -4.54 -11.84 -4.14
C ARG A 177 -6.04 -12.07 -4.40
N THR A 178 -6.69 -12.98 -3.68
CA THR A 178 -8.12 -13.24 -3.83
C THR A 178 -8.90 -12.34 -2.87
N ASP A 179 -9.62 -11.41 -3.49
CA ASP A 179 -10.50 -10.42 -2.92
C ASP A 179 -11.47 -10.99 -1.85
N SER A 180 -12.03 -12.17 -2.10
CA SER A 180 -13.01 -12.82 -1.19
C SER A 180 -12.49 -13.14 0.22
N LYS A 181 -11.18 -13.26 0.44
CA LYS A 181 -10.63 -13.49 1.79
C LYS A 181 -10.41 -12.18 2.55
N ILE A 182 -9.97 -11.15 1.85
CA ILE A 182 -9.71 -9.84 2.44
C ILE A 182 -11.05 -9.20 2.83
N HIS A 183 -12.05 -9.24 1.94
CA HIS A 183 -13.38 -8.69 2.23
C HIS A 183 -14.16 -9.46 3.29
N ARG A 184 -13.96 -10.78 3.41
CA ARG A 184 -14.63 -11.58 4.46
C ARG A 184 -13.91 -11.54 5.81
N TYR A 185 -12.69 -11.02 5.85
CA TYR A 185 -11.93 -11.02 7.09
C TYR A 185 -12.54 -10.03 8.08
N SER A 186 -12.77 -10.48 9.31
CA SER A 186 -13.19 -9.64 10.42
C SER A 186 -12.28 -9.85 11.62
N PRO A 187 -11.73 -8.78 12.23
CA PRO A 187 -10.94 -8.89 13.45
C PRO A 187 -11.70 -9.54 14.60
N THR A 188 -13.02 -9.38 14.67
CA THR A 188 -13.88 -9.95 15.72
C THR A 188 -14.15 -11.44 15.56
N GLU A 189 -13.83 -12.00 14.40
CA GLU A 189 -14.07 -13.41 14.13
C GLU A 189 -13.15 -14.32 14.99
N GLN A 190 -13.67 -15.50 15.32
CA GLN A 190 -12.96 -16.49 16.12
C GLN A 190 -11.62 -16.85 15.48
N ALA A 191 -10.56 -16.93 16.30
CA ALA A 191 -9.19 -17.14 15.83
C ALA A 191 -9.05 -18.36 14.91
N LYS A 192 -9.79 -19.44 15.21
CA LYS A 192 -9.74 -20.71 14.47
C LYS A 192 -10.08 -20.59 12.98
N VAL A 193 -10.85 -19.57 12.58
CA VAL A 193 -11.24 -19.39 11.17
C VAL A 193 -10.03 -19.04 10.28
N TRP A 194 -9.14 -18.21 10.80
CA TRP A 194 -7.97 -17.65 10.10
C TRP A 194 -6.62 -18.23 10.58
N ASP A 195 -6.67 -19.22 11.47
CA ASP A 195 -5.52 -19.98 11.97
C ASP A 195 -5.02 -21.02 10.94
N LYS A 196 -4.76 -20.55 9.72
CA LYS A 196 -4.29 -21.37 8.59
C LYS A 196 -2.84 -21.02 8.29
N PRO A 197 -1.96 -22.01 8.11
CA PRO A 197 -0.56 -21.73 7.82
C PRO A 197 -0.39 -20.92 6.53
N LEU A 198 0.62 -20.07 6.51
CA LEU A 198 1.02 -19.25 5.37
C LEU A 198 2.02 -19.97 4.47
N ASN A 199 1.94 -19.70 3.17
CA ASN A 199 2.99 -20.07 2.22
C ASN A 199 3.66 -18.79 1.71
N ARG A 200 4.96 -18.64 2.02
CA ARG A 200 5.74 -17.45 1.71
C ARG A 200 6.46 -17.62 0.37
N LYS A 201 6.29 -16.67 -0.54
CA LYS A 201 7.05 -16.63 -1.79
C LYS A 201 8.52 -16.31 -1.49
N ALA A 202 9.43 -17.11 -2.04
CA ALA A 202 10.86 -16.89 -1.90
C ALA A 202 11.33 -15.65 -2.68
N LYS A 203 12.42 -15.02 -2.21
CA LYS A 203 13.14 -13.93 -2.88
C LYS A 203 12.28 -12.72 -3.26
N MET A 204 11.21 -12.46 -2.53
CA MET A 204 10.41 -11.25 -2.71
C MET A 204 11.04 -10.10 -1.93
N THR A 205 11.19 -8.97 -2.59
CA THR A 205 11.74 -7.74 -2.03
C THR A 205 10.62 -6.74 -1.73
N PHE A 206 10.84 -5.93 -0.71
CA PHE A 206 10.05 -4.73 -0.42
C PHE A 206 11.02 -3.57 -0.46
N ASN A 207 10.81 -2.67 -1.42
CA ASN A 207 11.72 -1.56 -1.64
C ASN A 207 10.93 -0.31 -2.03
N PRO A 208 10.60 0.55 -1.05
CA PRO A 208 9.87 1.79 -1.31
C PRO A 208 10.84 2.84 -1.89
N SER A 209 11.20 2.72 -3.17
CA SER A 209 12.19 3.58 -3.84
C SER A 209 11.86 5.06 -3.71
N GLN A 210 10.62 5.46 -4.01
CA GLN A 210 10.22 6.86 -3.91
C GLN A 210 10.42 7.43 -2.49
N ALA A 211 9.94 6.75 -1.45
CA ALA A 211 10.11 7.21 -0.08
C ALA A 211 11.58 7.29 0.34
N MET A 212 12.41 6.35 -0.13
CA MET A 212 13.86 6.39 0.12
C MET A 212 14.53 7.56 -0.60
N ASP A 213 14.17 7.80 -1.86
CA ASP A 213 14.73 8.89 -2.66
C ASP A 213 14.35 10.25 -2.07
N LEU A 214 13.12 10.40 -1.56
CA LEU A 214 12.69 11.60 -0.82
C LEU A 214 13.54 11.86 0.44
N VAL A 215 13.91 10.80 1.17
CA VAL A 215 14.80 10.93 2.33
C VAL A 215 16.21 11.33 1.87
N ARG A 216 16.73 10.73 0.79
CA ARG A 216 18.03 11.07 0.21
C ARG A 216 18.09 12.54 -0.21
N GLU A 217 17.10 12.99 -0.98
CA GLU A 217 16.98 14.37 -1.48
C GLU A 217 16.85 15.38 -0.34
N GLY A 218 16.12 15.04 0.73
CA GLY A 218 16.00 15.90 1.92
C GLY A 218 17.30 16.07 2.73
N THR A 219 18.29 15.19 2.51
CA THR A 219 19.65 15.29 3.10
C THR A 219 20.67 15.96 2.17
N GLN A 220 20.35 16.15 0.90
CA GLN A 220 21.20 16.90 -0.04
C GLN A 220 20.94 18.41 0.14
N ASP A 221 21.94 19.26 -0.17
CA ASP A 221 21.77 20.71 -0.13
C ASP A 221 20.52 21.10 -0.94
N PHE A 222 19.61 21.82 -0.28
CA PHE A 222 18.21 22.04 -0.69
C PHE A 222 18.00 22.16 -2.21
N PRO A 223 17.07 21.39 -2.81
CA PRO A 223 16.58 21.68 -4.14
C PRO A 223 16.04 23.11 -4.20
N GLN A 224 16.13 23.75 -5.37
CA GLN A 224 15.47 25.02 -5.60
C GLN A 224 13.99 24.91 -5.17
N GLU A 225 13.45 25.95 -4.55
CA GLU A 225 12.10 25.92 -3.97
C GLU A 225 11.04 25.46 -4.99
N ASP A 226 11.22 25.86 -6.26
CA ASP A 226 10.39 25.47 -7.41
C ASP A 226 10.38 23.94 -7.65
N ASP A 227 11.53 23.27 -7.57
CA ASP A 227 11.64 21.83 -7.78
C ASP A 227 10.94 21.06 -6.64
N THR A 228 11.06 21.56 -5.42
CA THR A 228 10.40 20.98 -4.24
C THR A 228 8.88 21.11 -4.36
N GLN A 229 8.37 22.24 -4.84
CA GLN A 229 6.94 22.48 -5.05
C GLN A 229 6.39 21.58 -6.16
N LYS A 230 7.12 21.41 -7.26
CA LYS A 230 6.76 20.49 -8.34
C LYS A 230 6.66 19.05 -7.86
N LEU A 231 7.65 18.58 -7.10
CA LEU A 231 7.64 17.23 -6.54
C LEU A 231 6.44 16.99 -5.60
N ARG A 232 6.09 17.98 -4.77
CA ARG A 232 4.89 17.91 -3.92
C ARG A 232 3.62 17.80 -4.74
N CYS A 233 3.48 18.61 -5.79
CA CYS A 233 2.33 18.56 -6.70
C CYS A 233 2.21 17.20 -7.40
N GLU A 234 3.31 16.66 -7.94
CA GLU A 234 3.35 15.33 -8.56
C GLU A 234 2.90 14.24 -7.58
N CYS A 235 3.39 14.29 -6.34
CA CYS A 235 3.01 13.33 -5.30
C CYS A 235 1.54 13.47 -4.87
N THR A 236 1.00 14.69 -4.82
CA THR A 236 -0.42 14.92 -4.55
C THR A 236 -1.30 14.29 -5.63
N LEU A 237 -0.94 14.46 -6.91
CA LEU A 237 -1.68 13.85 -8.02
C LEU A 237 -1.57 12.32 -7.98
N LEU A 238 -0.38 11.78 -7.72
CA LEU A 238 -0.18 10.34 -7.53
C LEU A 238 -1.06 9.81 -6.39
N PHE A 239 -1.11 10.53 -5.27
CA PHE A 239 -1.92 10.16 -4.12
C PHE A 239 -3.42 10.19 -4.44
N LYS A 240 -3.92 11.24 -5.12
CA LYS A 240 -5.32 11.33 -5.61
C LYS A 240 -5.66 10.13 -6.49
N GLN A 241 -4.80 9.82 -7.46
CA GLN A 241 -4.99 8.69 -8.37
C GLN A 241 -5.01 7.34 -7.63
N LEU A 242 -4.18 7.18 -6.61
CA LEU A 242 -4.18 5.99 -5.76
C LEU A 242 -5.46 5.90 -4.95
N MET A 243 -5.97 6.98 -4.36
CA MET A 243 -7.22 6.98 -3.60
C MET A 243 -8.43 6.63 -4.48
N LEU A 244 -8.52 7.20 -5.69
CA LEU A 244 -9.56 6.85 -6.67
C LEU A 244 -9.50 5.38 -7.10
N SER A 245 -8.33 4.74 -7.00
CA SER A 245 -8.17 3.32 -7.30
C SER A 245 -8.62 2.38 -6.17
N ILE A 246 -8.89 2.92 -4.97
CA ILE A 246 -9.31 2.14 -3.81
C ILE A 246 -10.82 1.89 -3.84
N ASP A 247 -11.60 2.68 -4.58
CA ASP A 247 -13.06 2.59 -4.53
C ASP A 247 -13.59 1.21 -4.98
N PRO A 248 -14.48 0.62 -4.15
CA PRO A 248 -15.13 -0.65 -4.41
C PRO A 248 -16.44 -0.46 -5.18
N ASP A 249 -16.39 0.03 -6.42
CA ASP A 249 -17.55 -0.07 -7.31
C ASP A 249 -17.33 -1.20 -8.33
N ASP A 250 -18.31 -2.12 -8.36
CA ASP A 250 -18.56 -3.21 -9.33
C ASP A 250 -18.37 -4.69 -8.91
N ASP A 251 -18.59 -5.11 -7.64
CA ASP A 251 -18.80 -6.57 -7.38
C ASP A 251 -19.77 -6.91 -6.21
N ASP A 252 -20.70 -6.01 -5.85
CA ASP A 252 -21.73 -6.24 -4.81
C ASP A 252 -23.15 -6.45 -5.37
N ASP A 253 -23.29 -7.36 -6.34
CA ASP A 253 -24.60 -7.90 -6.76
C ASP A 253 -24.65 -9.44 -6.62
N ILE A 254 -24.14 -9.96 -5.50
CA ILE A 254 -24.44 -11.33 -5.08
C ILE A 254 -25.60 -11.25 -4.07
N PRO A 255 -26.85 -11.58 -4.47
CA PRO A 255 -27.95 -11.62 -3.52
C PRO A 255 -27.62 -12.66 -2.42
N PRO A 256 -28.04 -12.42 -1.16
CA PRO A 256 -27.75 -13.32 -0.06
C PRO A 256 -28.20 -14.74 -0.41
N PRO A 257 -27.41 -15.78 -0.10
CA PRO A 257 -27.75 -17.15 -0.45
C PRO A 257 -29.09 -17.54 0.20
N PRO A 258 -29.97 -18.28 -0.50
CA PRO A 258 -31.24 -18.68 0.07
C PRO A 258 -31.00 -19.56 1.31
N LEU A 259 -31.75 -19.28 2.37
CA LEU A 259 -31.78 -20.09 3.59
C LEU A 259 -32.03 -21.56 3.21
N SER A 260 -31.05 -22.44 3.48
CA SER A 260 -31.14 -23.85 3.12
C SER A 260 -32.20 -24.55 3.98
N PRO A 261 -33.13 -25.32 3.39
CA PRO A 261 -34.01 -26.19 4.16
C PRO A 261 -33.29 -27.50 4.55
N VAL A 262 -33.80 -28.08 5.63
CA VAL A 262 -33.31 -29.23 6.42
C VAL A 262 -33.02 -30.50 5.57
N MET A 263 -32.00 -31.25 6.02
CA MET A 263 -31.42 -32.47 5.44
C MET A 263 -32.40 -33.66 5.26
N ALA A 264 -32.14 -34.48 4.22
CA ALA A 264 -32.30 -35.94 4.23
C ALA A 264 -31.27 -36.62 3.27
N PRO A 265 -30.88 -37.90 3.48
CA PRO A 265 -29.58 -38.43 3.07
C PRO A 265 -29.50 -39.09 1.67
N GLN A 266 -28.25 -39.21 1.18
CA GLN A 266 -27.79 -39.65 -0.15
C GLN A 266 -28.05 -41.14 -0.50
N PRO A 267 -27.79 -41.54 -1.76
CA PRO A 267 -26.71 -42.52 -1.94
C PRO A 267 -25.73 -42.24 -3.10
N LEU A 268 -24.53 -42.81 -2.95
CA LEU A 268 -23.32 -42.75 -3.77
C LEU A 268 -23.48 -43.26 -5.21
N GLN A 269 -22.70 -42.72 -6.17
CA GLN A 269 -22.14 -43.48 -7.29
C GLN A 269 -21.00 -42.74 -8.06
N ALA A 270 -20.28 -43.52 -8.86
CA ALA A 270 -18.83 -43.48 -9.11
C ALA A 270 -18.31 -42.54 -10.23
N ARG A 271 -16.98 -42.31 -10.19
CA ARG A 271 -16.15 -41.74 -11.27
C ARG A 271 -16.10 -42.64 -12.52
N PRO A 272 -15.85 -42.05 -13.70
CA PRO A 272 -14.63 -42.41 -14.43
C PRO A 272 -13.87 -41.24 -15.10
N LEU A 273 -12.69 -41.59 -15.64
CA LEU A 273 -11.64 -40.74 -16.23
C LEU A 273 -11.75 -40.54 -17.77
N VAL A 274 -10.97 -39.57 -18.27
CA VAL A 274 -10.17 -39.50 -19.53
C VAL A 274 -10.61 -38.53 -20.66
N ALA A 275 -9.75 -37.51 -20.86
CA ALA A 275 -9.21 -36.84 -22.06
C ALA A 275 -10.08 -36.44 -23.28
N ARG A 276 -9.91 -35.19 -23.76
CA ARG A 276 -9.23 -34.86 -25.04
C ARG A 276 -9.09 -33.34 -25.29
N GLN A 277 -8.10 -33.02 -26.12
CA GLN A 277 -7.52 -31.74 -26.54
C GLN A 277 -8.50 -30.82 -27.28
N HIS A 278 -8.24 -29.50 -27.31
CA HIS A 278 -8.17 -28.68 -28.54
C HIS A 278 -7.40 -27.36 -28.29
N LYS A 279 -6.73 -26.91 -29.36
CA LYS A 279 -5.65 -25.91 -29.42
C LYS A 279 -6.08 -24.81 -30.38
N VAL A 280 -6.33 -23.58 -29.92
CA VAL A 280 -6.46 -22.37 -30.77
C VAL A 280 -6.10 -21.12 -29.93
N ALA A 281 -5.51 -20.11 -30.57
CA ALA A 281 -5.14 -18.77 -30.07
C ALA A 281 -3.66 -18.55 -29.70
N LEU A 282 -2.78 -18.89 -30.65
CA LEU A 282 -1.52 -18.19 -30.88
C LEU A 282 -1.67 -17.45 -32.21
N LYS A 283 -2.13 -16.19 -32.13
CA LYS A 283 -2.07 -15.15 -33.19
C LYS A 283 -2.95 -13.98 -32.75
N LEU A 284 -2.38 -13.06 -31.99
CA LEU A 284 -2.71 -11.63 -31.92
C LEU A 284 -1.58 -10.93 -31.16
N ALA A 285 -0.37 -11.14 -31.67
CA ALA A 285 0.80 -10.34 -31.36
C ALA A 285 1.32 -9.84 -32.71
N ASN A 286 0.79 -8.70 -33.15
CA ASN A 286 1.51 -7.72 -33.96
C ASN A 286 0.59 -6.54 -34.28
N HIS A 287 1.19 -5.35 -34.17
CA HIS A 287 0.65 -4.01 -34.42
C HIS A 287 -0.13 -3.34 -33.29
N LYS A 288 0.59 -2.56 -32.49
CA LYS A 288 0.36 -1.12 -32.36
C LYS A 288 1.65 -0.40 -31.94
N THR A 289 2.30 0.13 -32.97
CA THR A 289 2.95 1.46 -33.05
C THR A 289 3.60 2.04 -31.79
N GLN A 290 4.93 2.17 -31.89
CA GLN A 290 5.71 3.26 -31.31
C GLN A 290 4.99 4.60 -31.50
N ASN A 291 4.80 5.33 -30.40
CA ASN A 291 4.87 6.78 -30.40
C ASN A 291 5.47 7.24 -29.08
N GLN A 292 6.52 8.04 -29.20
CA GLN A 292 7.28 8.67 -28.14
C GLN A 292 6.39 9.71 -27.44
N LEU A 293 6.29 9.64 -26.11
CA LEU A 293 5.97 10.80 -25.28
C LEU A 293 7.30 11.32 -24.68
N PRO A 294 7.49 12.66 -24.61
CA PRO A 294 8.75 13.25 -24.18
C PRO A 294 9.01 12.96 -22.70
N LEU A 295 10.28 12.67 -22.41
CA LEU A 295 10.85 12.53 -21.08
C LEU A 295 10.57 13.78 -20.23
N LEU A 296 9.90 13.63 -19.09
CA LEU A 296 10.04 14.49 -17.91
C LEU A 296 9.45 13.83 -16.64
N ILE A 297 9.41 12.50 -16.60
CA ILE A 297 8.99 11.73 -15.42
C ILE A 297 10.21 10.93 -14.97
N SER A 298 10.62 11.10 -13.71
CA SER A 298 11.73 10.31 -13.15
C SER A 298 11.46 8.81 -13.39
N PRO A 299 12.46 7.99 -13.80
CA PRO A 299 12.28 6.57 -14.05
C PRO A 299 11.63 5.80 -12.88
N ALA A 300 11.75 6.32 -11.65
CA ALA A 300 11.10 5.80 -10.45
C ALA A 300 9.57 5.95 -10.48
N ILE A 301 9.07 7.13 -10.85
CA ILE A 301 7.64 7.43 -10.97
C ILE A 301 7.03 6.63 -12.14
N ALA A 302 7.77 6.45 -13.24
CA ALA A 302 7.35 5.60 -14.35
C ALA A 302 7.23 4.11 -13.96
N MET A 303 8.09 3.60 -13.07
CA MET A 303 7.95 2.24 -12.52
C MET A 303 6.72 2.07 -11.63
N GLU A 304 6.37 3.07 -10.84
CA GLU A 304 5.21 3.01 -9.95
C GLU A 304 3.90 3.19 -10.71
N ILE A 305 3.85 4.06 -11.72
CA ILE A 305 2.79 4.08 -12.72
C ILE A 305 2.71 2.71 -13.40
N MET A 306 3.83 2.05 -13.73
CA MET A 306 3.81 0.68 -14.25
C MET A 306 3.31 -0.36 -13.24
N VAL A 307 3.53 -0.19 -11.93
CA VAL A 307 2.96 -1.06 -10.88
C VAL A 307 1.45 -0.87 -10.77
N VAL A 308 0.97 0.38 -10.86
CA VAL A 308 -0.45 0.76 -10.90
C VAL A 308 -1.12 0.33 -12.21
N GLU A 309 -0.45 0.47 -13.35
CA GLU A 309 -0.89 -0.03 -14.66
C GLU A 309 -0.94 -1.57 -14.66
N ARG A 310 0.04 -2.23 -14.05
CA ARG A 310 0.04 -3.70 -13.89
C ARG A 310 -1.10 -4.17 -12.98
N TRP A 311 -1.50 -3.35 -12.00
CA TRP A 311 -2.71 -3.52 -11.21
C TRP A 311 -3.97 -3.34 -12.08
N ARG A 312 -4.04 -2.32 -12.94
CA ARG A 312 -5.14 -2.04 -13.89
C ARG A 312 -5.29 -3.10 -15.00
N TYR A 313 -4.18 -3.61 -15.55
CA TYR A 313 -4.13 -4.67 -16.58
C TYR A 313 -4.42 -6.06 -15.99
N GLY A 314 -4.08 -6.30 -14.72
CA GLY A 314 -4.42 -7.54 -14.01
C GLY A 314 -5.92 -7.73 -13.75
N LYS A 315 -6.70 -6.64 -13.74
CA LYS A 315 -8.19 -6.65 -13.72
C LYS A 315 -8.77 -6.90 -15.12
N ARG A 316 -8.23 -6.25 -16.17
CA ARG A 316 -8.77 -6.31 -17.56
C ARG A 316 -8.58 -7.63 -18.32
N HIS A 317 -7.71 -8.55 -17.86
CA HIS A 317 -7.49 -9.85 -18.51
C HIS A 317 -8.15 -11.04 -17.79
N ARG A 318 -9.20 -10.80 -16.98
CA ARG A 318 -10.09 -11.84 -16.45
C ARG A 318 -11.52 -11.64 -16.97
N HIS A 319 -11.69 -11.81 -18.27
CA HIS A 319 -12.95 -12.22 -18.90
C HIS A 319 -12.69 -13.39 -19.82
#